data_AF-A0A920SHY6-F1
#
_entry.id   AF-A0A920SHY6-F1
#
_cell.length_a   1.000
_cell.length_b   1.000
_cell.length_c   1.000
_cell.angle_alpha   90.00
_cell.angle_beta   90.00
_cell.angle_gamma   90.00
#
_symmetry.space_group_name_H-M   'P 1'
#
loop_
_entity.id
_entity.type
_entity.pdbx_description
1 polymer ?
#
loop_
_entity_poly.entity_id
_entity_poly.type
_entity_poly.pdbx_seq_one_letter_code
_entity_poly.pdbx_strand_id
1 'polypeptide(L)'
;MLGNVVAIPLGIDLVEAAHGAHEIAAANMIRAVKAVSSERGRDPRSYAMVAFGGNGPLFAATMAKVLGMKRILIPPSPGVFSALGLLSAAVEHHYSRTLRRVLRLTDPLEFKTGWQALETEARAQLAVDGFTPDKMALYRSANMHYQGQIYELSVPGEAGPF
;
A
#
# COMPACT_ATOMS: atom_id res chain seq x y z
N MET A 1 28.45 -4.95 23.71
CA MET A 1 28.48 -5.61 22.38
C MET A 1 29.04 -4.68 21.31
N LEU A 2 28.41 -3.54 21.00
CA LEU A 2 28.87 -2.59 19.96
C LEU A 2 30.32 -2.12 20.13
N GLY A 3 30.75 -1.82 21.35
CA GLY A 3 32.13 -1.38 21.63
C GLY A 3 33.20 -2.38 21.19
N ASN A 4 33.00 -3.66 21.48
CA ASN A 4 33.98 -4.71 21.17
C ASN A 4 33.95 -5.15 19.71
N VAL A 5 32.78 -5.07 19.05
CA VAL A 5 32.59 -5.61 17.69
C VAL A 5 32.65 -4.55 16.60
N VAL A 6 32.50 -3.27 16.95
CA VAL A 6 32.54 -2.15 15.99
C VAL A 6 33.58 -1.10 16.41
N ALA A 7 33.44 -0.52 17.60
CA ALA A 7 34.23 0.66 17.99
C ALA A 7 35.74 0.36 18.09
N ILE A 8 36.11 -0.68 18.86
CA ILE A 8 37.52 -1.09 19.03
C ILE A 8 38.16 -1.54 17.70
N PRO A 9 37.54 -2.41 16.89
CA PRO A 9 38.10 -2.80 15.59
C PRO A 9 38.32 -1.64 14.61
N LEU A 10 37.47 -0.61 14.67
CA LEU A 10 37.56 0.57 13.80
C LEU A 10 38.43 1.69 14.39
N GLY A 11 38.87 1.58 15.63
CA GLY A 11 39.65 2.63 16.31
C GLY A 11 38.87 3.91 16.58
N ILE A 12 37.55 3.83 16.71
CA ILE A 12 36.65 4.97 16.96
C ILE A 12 36.01 4.86 18.34
N ASP A 13 35.42 5.97 18.82
CA ASP A 13 34.71 5.95 20.09
C ASP A 13 33.35 5.23 19.99
N LEU A 14 32.79 4.84 21.14
CA LEU A 14 31.53 4.09 21.19
C LEU A 14 30.33 4.89 20.67
N VAL A 15 30.30 6.21 20.92
CA VAL A 15 29.22 7.11 20.50
C VAL A 15 29.26 7.30 18.99
N GLU A 16 30.46 7.48 18.43
CA GLU A 16 30.70 7.54 16.98
C GLU A 16 30.27 6.25 16.30
N ALA A 17 30.64 5.09 16.85
CA ALA A 17 30.19 3.79 16.33
C ALA A 17 28.65 3.65 16.37
N ALA A 18 28.00 4.11 17.44
CA ALA A 18 26.55 4.07 17.57
C ALA A 18 25.85 5.03 16.58
N HIS A 19 26.38 6.23 16.41
CA HIS A 19 25.87 7.21 15.45
C HIS A 19 26.03 6.70 14.02
N GLY A 20 27.18 6.12 13.67
CA GLY A 20 27.41 5.48 12.37
C GLY A 20 26.43 4.35 12.10
N ALA A 21 26.13 3.50 13.09
CA ALA A 21 25.10 2.46 12.95
C ALA A 21 23.70 3.04 12.69
N HIS A 22 23.35 4.14 13.36
CA HIS A 22 22.09 4.86 13.10
C HIS A 22 22.05 5.43 11.67
N GLU A 23 23.11 6.08 11.22
CA GLU A 23 23.20 6.66 9.87
C GLU A 23 23.11 5.59 8.78
N ILE A 24 23.76 4.43 8.95
CA ILE A 24 23.66 3.32 8.01
C ILE A 24 22.22 2.78 7.94
N ALA A 25 21.58 2.58 9.10
CA ALA A 25 20.19 2.16 9.14
C ALA A 25 19.26 3.19 8.47
N ALA A 26 19.44 4.48 8.77
CA ALA A 26 18.70 5.58 8.13
C ALA A 26 18.90 5.57 6.61
N ALA A 27 20.14 5.42 6.13
CA ALA A 27 20.46 5.38 4.70
C ALA A 27 19.74 4.21 3.99
N ASN A 28 19.65 3.04 4.63
CA ASN A 28 18.91 1.90 4.08
C ASN A 28 17.41 2.22 3.95
N MET A 29 16.80 2.81 4.97
CA MET A 29 15.39 3.22 4.96
C MET A 29 15.12 4.32 3.93
N ILE A 30 16.03 5.29 3.78
CA ILE A 30 15.94 6.36 2.75
C ILE A 30 15.92 5.76 1.35
N ARG A 31 16.75 4.74 1.07
CA ARG A 31 16.73 4.04 -0.24
C ARG A 31 15.38 3.39 -0.50
N ALA A 32 14.80 2.72 0.50
CA ALA A 32 13.46 2.13 0.36
C ALA A 32 12.39 3.19 0.04
N VAL A 33 12.45 4.36 0.69
CA VAL A 33 11.52 5.47 0.39
C VAL A 33 11.73 6.01 -1.04
N LYS A 34 12.98 6.18 -1.50
CA LYS A 34 13.29 6.64 -2.86
C LYS A 34 12.74 5.69 -3.94
N ALA A 35 12.83 4.38 -3.71
CA ALA A 35 12.32 3.35 -4.63
C ALA A 35 10.81 3.42 -4.87
N VAL A 36 10.03 3.88 -3.88
CA VAL A 36 8.57 4.05 -4.02
C VAL A 36 8.14 5.48 -4.37
N SER A 37 9.07 6.43 -4.32
CA SER A 37 8.83 7.87 -4.54
C SER A 37 9.55 8.40 -5.78
N SER A 38 10.76 8.96 -5.63
CA SER A 38 11.52 9.64 -6.69
C SER A 38 11.80 8.74 -7.89
N GLU A 39 12.10 7.47 -7.67
CA GLU A 39 12.35 6.50 -8.75
C GLU A 39 11.07 6.14 -9.52
N ARG A 40 9.90 6.44 -8.94
CA ARG A 40 8.59 6.35 -9.60
C ARG A 40 8.07 7.73 -10.04
N GLY A 41 8.94 8.74 -10.16
CA GLY A 41 8.60 10.08 -10.62
C GLY A 41 7.87 10.96 -9.60
N ARG A 42 7.86 10.59 -8.31
CA ARG A 42 7.19 11.35 -7.24
C ARG A 42 8.21 12.16 -6.44
N ASP A 43 7.96 13.46 -6.23
CA ASP A 43 8.83 14.31 -5.40
C ASP A 43 8.49 14.16 -3.90
N PRO A 44 9.39 13.57 -3.06
CA PRO A 44 9.13 13.37 -1.63
C PRO A 44 8.82 14.66 -0.88
N ARG A 45 9.36 15.79 -1.33
CA ARG A 45 9.20 17.11 -0.69
C ARG A 45 7.75 17.59 -0.70
N SER A 46 6.93 17.06 -1.61
CA SER A 46 5.50 17.36 -1.72
C SER A 46 4.64 16.62 -0.68
N TYR A 47 5.19 15.65 0.05
CA TYR A 47 4.46 14.80 0.99
C TYR A 47 4.82 15.09 2.46
N ALA A 48 3.98 14.58 3.37
CA ALA A 48 4.32 14.43 4.78
C ALA A 48 4.81 13.00 5.05
N MET A 49 5.83 12.84 5.90
CA MET A 49 6.29 11.53 6.35
C MET A 49 5.44 11.07 7.53
N VAL A 50 4.68 10.00 7.37
CA VAL A 50 4.00 9.35 8.50
C VAL A 50 4.95 8.31 9.09
N ALA A 51 5.47 8.58 10.29
CA ALA A 51 6.44 7.71 10.95
C ALA A 51 5.76 6.93 12.08
N PHE A 52 5.53 5.64 11.85
CA PHE A 52 4.92 4.71 12.80
C PHE A 52 5.73 3.40 12.89
N GLY A 53 5.25 2.44 13.66
CA GLY A 53 5.98 1.25 14.06
C GLY A 53 6.88 1.53 15.27
N GLY A 54 7.53 0.48 15.79
CA GLY A 54 8.34 0.59 17.01
C GLY A 54 9.51 1.58 16.88
N ASN A 55 10.21 1.54 15.75
CA ASN A 55 11.40 2.37 15.51
C ASN A 55 11.19 3.49 14.49
N GLY A 56 10.05 3.59 13.81
CA GLY A 56 9.84 4.58 12.75
C GLY A 56 10.12 6.03 13.22
N PRO A 57 9.55 6.47 14.36
CA PRO A 57 9.82 7.81 14.90
C PRO A 57 11.31 8.11 15.15
N LEU A 58 12.12 7.10 15.51
CA LEU A 58 13.54 7.26 15.81
C LEU A 58 14.35 7.76 14.61
N PHE A 59 13.96 7.36 13.39
CA PHE A 59 14.66 7.70 12.15
C PHE A 59 14.01 8.85 11.38
N ALA A 60 12.79 9.24 11.75
CA ALA A 60 11.95 10.14 10.96
C ALA A 60 12.62 11.49 10.66
N ALA A 61 13.26 12.10 11.67
CA ALA A 61 13.94 13.39 11.51
C ALA A 61 15.11 13.32 10.51
N THR A 62 15.98 12.32 10.68
CA THR A 62 17.13 12.09 9.79
C THR A 62 16.66 11.82 8.36
N MET A 63 15.68 10.95 8.19
CA MET A 63 15.13 10.62 6.88
C MET A 63 14.47 11.83 6.21
N ALA A 64 13.64 12.57 6.94
CA ALA A 64 12.96 13.75 6.41
C ALA A 64 13.96 14.83 5.97
N LYS A 65 15.02 15.05 6.75
CA LYS A 65 16.10 15.99 6.41
C LYS A 65 16.77 15.61 5.09
N VAL A 66 17.15 14.35 4.92
CA VAL A 66 17.82 13.86 3.68
C VAL A 66 16.88 13.89 2.47
N LEU A 67 15.60 13.59 2.67
CA LEU A 67 14.59 13.58 1.62
C LEU A 67 14.01 14.98 1.31
N GLY A 68 14.41 16.01 2.07
CA GLY A 68 13.89 17.37 1.94
C GLY A 68 12.41 17.52 2.33
N MET A 69 11.88 16.58 3.11
CA MET A 69 10.49 16.59 3.56
C MET A 69 10.32 17.60 4.70
N LYS A 70 9.28 18.44 4.61
CA LYS A 70 9.05 19.54 5.57
C LYS A 70 8.13 19.17 6.72
N ARG A 71 7.48 18.01 6.66
CA ARG A 71 6.44 17.60 7.61
C ARG A 71 6.63 16.14 8.00
N ILE A 72 6.70 15.90 9.30
CA ILE A 72 6.64 14.58 9.91
C ILE A 72 5.36 14.51 10.73
N LEU A 73 4.60 13.43 10.56
CA LEU A 73 3.45 13.10 11.38
C LEU A 73 3.77 11.80 12.13
N ILE A 74 3.75 11.88 13.46
CA ILE A 74 3.87 10.72 14.33
C ILE A 74 2.49 10.49 14.94
N PRO A 75 1.79 9.40 14.60
CA PRO A 75 0.49 9.13 15.18
C PRO A 75 0.64 8.75 16.66
N PRO A 76 -0.43 8.90 17.48
CA PRO A 76 -0.45 8.36 18.83
C PRO A 76 -0.14 6.86 18.82
N SER A 77 0.59 6.40 19.84
CA SER A 77 0.97 4.99 19.99
C SER A 77 1.58 4.41 18.69
N PRO A 78 2.65 5.00 18.13
CA PRO A 78 3.15 4.66 16.81
C PRO A 78 3.56 3.18 16.70
N GLY A 79 4.02 2.57 17.81
CA GLY A 79 4.37 1.15 17.89
C GLY A 79 3.24 0.17 17.54
N VAL A 80 1.98 0.59 17.69
CA VAL A 80 0.78 -0.26 17.46
C VAL A 80 -0.14 0.28 16.37
N PHE A 81 0.34 1.26 15.59
CA PHE A 81 -0.49 1.95 14.59
C PHE A 81 -1.08 1.00 13.53
N SER A 82 -0.39 -0.08 13.17
CA SER A 82 -0.93 -1.10 12.26
C SER A 82 -2.16 -1.82 12.81
N ALA A 83 -2.21 -2.08 14.13
CA ALA A 83 -3.37 -2.69 14.77
C ALA A 83 -4.57 -1.74 14.77
N LEU A 84 -4.33 -0.44 14.97
CA LEU A 84 -5.35 0.58 14.83
C LEU A 84 -5.93 0.61 13.39
N GLY A 85 -5.07 0.47 12.38
CA GLY A 85 -5.49 0.36 10.98
C GLY A 85 -6.44 -0.82 10.75
N LEU A 86 -6.12 -1.99 11.32
CA LEU A 86 -6.99 -3.18 11.25
C LEU A 86 -8.36 -2.94 11.92
N LEU A 87 -8.38 -2.30 13.10
CA LEU A 87 -9.62 -1.98 13.81
C LEU A 87 -10.49 -0.95 13.08
N SER A 88 -9.88 -0.12 12.23
CA SER A 88 -10.57 0.95 11.49
C SER A 88 -10.95 0.53 10.07
N ALA A 89 -10.50 -0.63 9.60
CA ALA A 89 -10.75 -1.10 8.25
C ALA A 89 -12.23 -1.46 8.05
N ALA A 90 -12.78 -1.10 6.90
CA ALA A 90 -14.08 -1.59 6.47
C ALA A 90 -13.98 -3.06 6.05
N VAL A 91 -15.09 -3.80 6.17
CA VAL A 91 -15.17 -5.14 5.60
C VAL A 91 -15.28 -5.01 4.08
N GLU A 92 -14.35 -5.65 3.37
CA GLU A 92 -14.28 -5.65 1.91
C GLU A 92 -14.00 -7.07 1.43
N HIS A 93 -14.70 -7.49 0.37
CA HIS A 93 -14.49 -8.77 -0.30
C HIS A 93 -14.23 -8.54 -1.78
N HIS A 94 -13.21 -9.20 -2.32
CA HIS A 94 -12.86 -9.12 -3.73
C HIS A 94 -13.19 -10.44 -4.44
N TYR A 95 -13.99 -10.35 -5.50
CA TYR A 95 -14.31 -11.48 -6.36
C TYR A 95 -13.90 -11.16 -7.79
N SER A 96 -13.34 -12.17 -8.47
CA SER A 96 -12.91 -12.06 -9.86
C SER A 96 -13.25 -13.32 -10.62
N ARG A 97 -13.66 -13.18 -11.88
CA ARG A 97 -13.87 -14.30 -12.80
C ARG A 97 -13.16 -14.02 -14.12
N THR A 98 -12.48 -15.04 -14.65
CA THR A 98 -11.77 -14.95 -15.92
C THR A 98 -12.76 -15.09 -17.08
N LEU A 99 -12.81 -14.09 -17.96
CA LEU A 99 -13.57 -14.15 -19.21
C LEU A 99 -12.63 -13.89 -20.39
N ARG A 100 -12.22 -14.97 -21.08
CA ARG A 100 -11.34 -14.86 -22.24
C ARG A 100 -12.15 -14.61 -23.51
N ARG A 101 -12.27 -13.35 -23.90
CA ARG A 101 -12.95 -12.94 -25.13
C ARG A 101 -12.25 -11.76 -25.80
N VAL A 102 -12.45 -11.61 -27.10
CA VAL A 102 -12.13 -10.37 -27.81
C VAL A 102 -13.30 -9.41 -27.56
N LEU A 103 -13.05 -8.32 -26.84
CA LEU A 103 -14.10 -7.40 -26.37
C LEU A 103 -15.09 -6.99 -27.48
N ARG A 104 -14.58 -6.63 -28.67
CA ARG A 104 -15.40 -6.21 -29.82
C ARG A 104 -16.31 -7.30 -30.39
N LEU A 105 -16.01 -8.56 -30.11
CA LEU A 105 -16.75 -9.73 -30.61
C LEU A 105 -17.62 -10.37 -29.52
N THR A 106 -17.66 -9.76 -28.33
CA THR A 106 -18.36 -10.34 -27.17
C THR A 106 -19.75 -9.74 -27.06
N ASP A 107 -20.74 -10.59 -26.82
CA ASP A 107 -22.09 -10.15 -26.49
C ASP A 107 -22.07 -9.39 -25.16
N PRO A 108 -22.55 -8.13 -25.09
CA PRO A 108 -22.72 -7.40 -23.84
C PRO A 108 -23.48 -8.18 -22.75
N LEU A 109 -24.38 -9.09 -23.15
CA LEU A 109 -25.14 -9.92 -22.21
C LEU A 109 -24.27 -10.94 -21.45
N GLU A 110 -23.16 -11.41 -22.05
CA GLU A 110 -22.19 -12.30 -21.39
C GLU A 110 -21.51 -11.56 -20.23
N PHE A 111 -21.13 -10.30 -20.43
CA PHE A 111 -20.57 -9.45 -19.38
C PHE A 111 -21.59 -9.17 -18.28
N LYS A 112 -22.82 -8.79 -18.65
CA LYS A 112 -23.90 -8.55 -17.69
C LYS A 112 -24.12 -9.76 -16.77
N THR A 113 -24.17 -10.95 -17.36
CA THR A 113 -24.35 -12.21 -16.62
C THR A 113 -23.17 -12.47 -15.69
N GLY A 114 -21.93 -12.27 -16.16
CA GLY A 114 -20.73 -12.41 -15.33
C GLY A 114 -20.70 -11.46 -14.14
N TRP A 115 -21.04 -10.19 -14.37
CA TRP A 115 -21.13 -9.18 -13.31
C TRP A 115 -22.21 -9.52 -12.29
N GLN A 116 -23.43 -9.83 -12.74
CA GLN A 116 -24.54 -10.18 -11.85
C GLN A 116 -24.20 -11.39 -10.97
N ALA A 117 -23.49 -12.39 -11.50
CA ALA A 117 -23.04 -13.53 -10.72
C ALA A 117 -22.05 -13.13 -9.60
N LEU A 118 -21.06 -12.31 -9.92
CA LEU A 118 -20.09 -11.78 -8.95
C LEU A 118 -20.76 -10.90 -7.88
N GLU A 119 -21.70 -10.05 -8.27
CA GLU A 119 -22.42 -9.18 -7.34
C GLU A 119 -23.34 -9.95 -6.41
N THR A 120 -24.01 -10.98 -6.93
CA THR A 120 -24.86 -11.85 -6.11
C THR A 120 -24.02 -12.56 -5.05
N GLU A 121 -22.85 -13.07 -5.44
CA GLU A 121 -21.89 -13.71 -4.54
C GLU A 121 -21.38 -12.74 -3.46
N ALA A 122 -20.97 -11.52 -3.86
CA ALA A 122 -20.49 -10.50 -2.94
C ALA A 122 -21.57 -10.02 -1.96
N ARG A 123 -22.80 -9.79 -2.42
CA ARG A 123 -23.93 -9.40 -1.57
C ARG A 123 -24.32 -10.50 -0.60
N ALA A 124 -24.29 -11.75 -1.05
CA ALA A 124 -24.58 -12.90 -0.19
C ALA A 124 -23.55 -13.00 0.94
N GLN A 125 -22.25 -12.83 0.64
CA GLN A 125 -21.21 -12.83 1.66
C GLN A 125 -21.37 -11.68 2.67
N LEU A 126 -21.60 -10.45 2.20
CA LEU A 126 -21.81 -9.31 3.10
C LEU A 126 -23.09 -9.47 3.95
N ALA A 127 -24.12 -10.12 3.43
CA ALA A 127 -25.32 -10.44 4.21
C ALA A 127 -25.02 -11.47 5.33
N VAL A 128 -24.19 -12.49 5.04
CA VAL A 128 -23.71 -13.46 6.04
C VAL A 128 -22.89 -12.75 7.13
N ASP A 129 -22.09 -11.76 6.75
CA ASP A 129 -21.31 -10.95 7.69
C ASP A 129 -22.17 -9.95 8.49
N GLY A 130 -23.48 -9.88 8.22
CA GLY A 130 -24.46 -9.10 8.99
C GLY A 130 -24.72 -7.68 8.47
N PHE A 131 -24.30 -7.35 7.25
CA PHE A 131 -24.57 -6.04 6.65
C PHE A 131 -25.92 -6.00 5.94
N THR A 132 -26.63 -4.89 6.06
CA THR A 132 -27.89 -4.63 5.33
C THR A 132 -27.60 -4.03 3.95
N PRO A 133 -28.50 -4.18 2.96
CA PRO A 133 -28.25 -3.72 1.58
C PRO A 133 -27.88 -2.24 1.44
N ASP A 134 -28.40 -1.37 2.30
CA ASP A 134 -28.11 0.07 2.36
C ASP A 134 -26.68 0.40 2.83
N LYS A 135 -26.00 -0.57 3.47
CA LYS A 135 -24.60 -0.47 3.92
C LYS A 135 -23.61 -1.15 2.96
N MET A 136 -24.09 -1.71 1.85
CA MET A 136 -23.26 -2.39 0.86
C MET A 136 -22.96 -1.47 -0.32
N ALA A 137 -21.67 -1.28 -0.61
CA ALA A 137 -21.21 -0.66 -1.86
C ALA A 137 -20.58 -1.71 -2.76
N LEU A 138 -20.82 -1.62 -4.07
CA LEU A 138 -20.21 -2.48 -5.06
C LEU A 138 -19.37 -1.66 -6.03
N TYR A 139 -18.15 -2.12 -6.26
CA TYR A 139 -17.21 -1.55 -7.21
C TYR A 139 -16.84 -2.61 -8.24
N ARG A 140 -16.90 -2.25 -9.52
CA ARG A 140 -16.61 -3.16 -10.64
C ARG A 140 -15.38 -2.68 -11.37
N SER A 141 -14.55 -3.62 -11.80
CA SER A 141 -13.42 -3.32 -12.69
C SER A 141 -13.05 -4.54 -13.52
N ALA A 142 -12.74 -4.33 -14.80
CA ALA A 142 -12.27 -5.37 -15.70
C ALA A 142 -10.78 -5.19 -15.97
N ASN A 143 -9.99 -6.24 -15.76
CA ASN A 143 -8.61 -6.27 -16.22
C ASN A 143 -8.58 -6.71 -17.68
N MET A 144 -8.05 -5.86 -18.56
CA MET A 144 -8.07 -6.06 -20.01
C MET A 144 -6.72 -5.71 -20.64
N HIS A 145 -6.43 -6.30 -21.80
CA HIS A 145 -5.24 -5.96 -22.58
C HIS A 145 -5.55 -6.02 -24.08
N TYR A 146 -4.77 -5.32 -24.90
CA TYR A 146 -4.83 -5.46 -26.35
C TYR A 146 -4.27 -6.82 -26.77
N GLN A 147 -4.78 -7.38 -27.87
CA GLN A 147 -4.25 -8.65 -28.39
C GLN A 147 -2.74 -8.55 -28.67
N GLY A 148 -1.96 -9.48 -28.13
CA GLY A 148 -0.50 -9.51 -28.23
C GLY A 148 0.24 -8.78 -27.09
N GLN A 149 -0.48 -8.06 -26.22
CA GLN A 149 0.09 -7.45 -25.02
C GLN A 149 0.12 -8.46 -23.86
N ILE A 150 1.17 -8.38 -23.02
CA ILE A 150 1.35 -9.24 -21.85
C ILE A 150 0.76 -8.60 -20.58
N TYR A 151 0.78 -7.27 -20.49
CA TYR A 151 0.31 -6.53 -19.32
C TYR A 151 -1.15 -6.12 -19.43
N GLU A 152 -1.88 -6.25 -18.34
CA GLU A 152 -3.28 -5.84 -18.22
C GLU A 152 -3.41 -4.42 -17.66
N LEU A 153 -4.50 -3.76 -18.04
CA LEU A 153 -4.96 -2.50 -17.49
C LEU A 153 -6.30 -2.73 -16.80
N SER A 154 -6.43 -2.25 -15.57
CA SER A 154 -7.71 -2.25 -14.86
C SER A 154 -8.57 -1.09 -15.36
N VAL A 155 -9.72 -1.41 -15.92
CA VAL A 155 -10.70 -0.44 -16.43
C VAL A 155 -11.92 -0.46 -15.50
N PRO A 156 -12.31 0.69 -14.91
CA PRO A 156 -13.48 0.74 -14.05
C PRO A 156 -14.75 0.44 -14.86
N GLY A 157 -15.65 -0.35 -14.28
CA GLY A 157 -17.01 -0.52 -14.81
C GLY A 157 -17.89 0.65 -14.37
N GLU A 158 -18.94 0.96 -15.15
CA GLU A 158 -19.93 1.95 -14.72
C GLU A 158 -20.65 1.51 -13.45
N ALA A 159 -20.91 2.48 -12.57
CA ALA A 159 -21.74 2.30 -11.39
C ALA A 159 -23.22 2.31 -11.80
N GLY A 160 -24.01 1.38 -11.24
CA GLY A 160 -25.45 1.29 -11.51
C GLY A 160 -25.89 -0.08 -12.05
N PRO A 161 -27.19 -0.28 -12.32
CA PRO A 161 -27.68 -1.49 -12.96
C PRO A 161 -27.19 -1.58 -14.42
N PHE A 162 -26.91 -2.80 -14.87
CA PHE A 162 -26.79 -3.15 -16.30
C PHE A 162 -28.17 -3.32 -16.94
#